data_AF-A0A2S3UQZ3-F1
#
_entry.id   AF-A0A2S3UQZ3-F1
#
_cell.length_a   1.000
_cell.length_b   1.000
_cell.length_c   1.000
_cell.angle_alpha   90.00
_cell.angle_beta   90.00
_cell.angle_gamma   90.00
#
_symmetry.space_group_name_H-M   'P 1'
#
loop_
_entity.id
_entity.type
_entity.pdbx_description
1 polymer ?
#
loop_
_entity_poly.entity_id
_entity_poly.type
_entity_poly.pdbx_seq_one_letter_code
_entity_poly.pdbx_strand_id
1 'polypeptide(L)'
;MQTTTVDTETNSVEFDFVKGHIAATMTLIHGLIDQGLIDRGHLDAFFSAFLGDLPHSRETLGLRLILDQWRQGLRDGEDEDELKGKLFEVILGGRNN
;
A
#
# COMPACT_ATOMS: atom_id res chain seq x y z
N MET A 1 11.06 -36.83 3.80
CA MET A 1 10.22 -35.72 4.30
C MET A 1 10.64 -34.49 3.52
N GLN A 2 9.90 -34.14 2.46
CA GLN A 2 10.32 -33.15 1.47
C GLN A 2 9.06 -32.39 1.00
N THR A 3 8.59 -31.46 1.82
CA THR A 3 7.44 -30.59 1.51
C THR A 3 7.53 -29.35 2.41
N THR A 4 8.39 -28.37 2.08
CA THR A 4 8.41 -27.08 2.81
C THR A 4 9.00 -25.89 2.03
N THR A 5 9.24 -26.02 0.72
CA THR A 5 9.80 -24.90 -0.08
C THR A 5 8.81 -24.27 -1.05
N VAL A 6 7.76 -24.98 -1.47
CA VAL A 6 6.82 -24.47 -2.50
C VAL A 6 5.77 -23.51 -1.92
N ASP A 7 5.31 -23.73 -0.68
CA ASP A 7 4.26 -22.90 -0.06
C ASP A 7 4.70 -21.46 0.29
N THR A 8 6.01 -21.22 0.38
CA THR A 8 6.56 -19.88 0.67
C THR A 8 6.65 -19.01 -0.59
N GLU A 9 6.98 -19.60 -1.74
CA GLU A 9 7.08 -18.86 -3.01
C GLU A 9 5.70 -18.46 -3.57
N THR A 10 4.69 -19.32 -3.42
CA THR A 10 3.31 -18.99 -3.85
C THR A 10 2.71 -17.84 -3.03
N ASN A 11 2.98 -17.79 -1.72
CA ASN A 11 2.62 -16.64 -0.88
C ASN A 11 3.34 -15.35 -1.29
N SER A 12 4.58 -15.44 -1.78
CA SER A 12 5.34 -14.27 -2.25
C SER A 12 4.70 -13.66 -3.49
N VAL A 13 4.31 -14.48 -4.47
CA VAL A 13 3.72 -13.99 -5.73
C VAL A 13 2.35 -13.34 -5.50
N GLU A 14 1.50 -13.94 -4.66
CA GLU A 14 0.21 -13.33 -4.29
C GLU A 14 0.41 -11.99 -3.56
N PHE A 15 1.39 -11.92 -2.67
CA PHE A 15 1.72 -10.70 -1.94
C PHE A 15 2.26 -9.61 -2.87
N ASP A 16 3.13 -9.95 -3.82
CA ASP A 16 3.67 -9.00 -4.80
C ASP A 16 2.59 -8.54 -5.80
N PHE A 17 1.64 -9.40 -6.15
CA PHE A 17 0.46 -9.03 -6.93
C PHE A 17 -0.43 -8.02 -6.20
N VAL A 18 -0.67 -8.23 -4.90
CA VAL A 18 -1.43 -7.29 -4.05
C VAL A 18 -0.71 -5.96 -3.93
N LYS A 19 0.61 -5.95 -3.72
CA LYS A 19 1.41 -4.71 -3.73
C LYS A 19 1.30 -3.97 -5.07
N GLY A 20 1.39 -4.69 -6.18
CA GLY A 20 1.25 -4.11 -7.52
C GLY A 20 -0.12 -3.46 -7.74
N HIS A 21 -1.20 -4.11 -7.29
CA HIS A 21 -2.56 -3.55 -7.36
C HIS A 21 -2.73 -2.32 -6.49
N ILE A 22 -2.21 -2.38 -5.26
CA ILE A 22 -2.23 -1.24 -4.35
C ILE A 22 -1.47 -0.08 -4.98
N ALA A 23 -0.25 -0.30 -5.47
CA ALA A 23 0.54 0.72 -6.12
C ALA A 23 -0.18 1.34 -7.33
N ALA A 24 -0.72 0.53 -8.25
CA ALA A 24 -1.46 1.04 -9.40
C ALA A 24 -2.67 1.90 -8.98
N THR A 25 -3.41 1.45 -7.96
CA THR A 25 -4.55 2.19 -7.39
C THR A 25 -4.09 3.51 -6.78
N MET A 26 -2.95 3.54 -6.07
CA MET A 26 -2.41 4.76 -5.48
C MET A 26 -1.95 5.76 -6.52
N THR A 27 -1.28 5.32 -7.59
CA THR A 27 -0.91 6.19 -8.71
C THR A 27 -2.13 6.88 -9.30
N LEU A 28 -3.24 6.15 -9.46
CA LEU A 28 -4.50 6.74 -9.92
C LEU A 28 -5.03 7.77 -8.92
N ILE A 29 -5.09 7.43 -7.63
CA ILE A 29 -5.61 8.33 -6.59
C ILE A 29 -4.78 9.62 -6.50
N HIS A 30 -3.45 9.52 -6.60
CA HIS A 30 -2.57 10.69 -6.65
C HIS A 30 -2.91 11.59 -7.84
N GLY A 31 -3.04 11.03 -9.05
CA GLY A 31 -3.44 11.80 -10.22
C GLY A 31 -4.81 12.48 -10.07
N LEU A 32 -5.75 11.88 -9.32
CA LEU A 32 -7.05 12.49 -9.02
C LEU A 32 -6.94 13.62 -7.98
N ILE A 33 -6.05 13.50 -6.99
CA ILE A 33 -5.76 14.57 -6.03
C ILE A 33 -5.14 15.78 -6.76
N ASP A 34 -4.18 15.55 -7.66
CA ASP A 34 -3.47 16.63 -8.37
C ASP A 34 -4.39 17.39 -9.34
N GLN A 35 -5.38 16.71 -9.90
CA GLN A 35 -6.43 17.33 -10.69
C GLN A 35 -7.46 18.09 -9.83
N GLY A 36 -7.33 18.06 -8.50
CA GLY A 36 -8.27 18.65 -7.56
C GLY A 36 -9.61 17.93 -7.49
N LEU A 37 -9.69 16.69 -7.97
CA LEU A 37 -10.93 15.89 -7.99
C LEU A 37 -11.17 15.15 -6.67
N ILE A 38 -10.10 14.92 -5.90
CA ILE A 38 -10.17 14.28 -4.58
C ILE A 38 -9.44 15.16 -3.57
N ASP A 39 -10.09 15.40 -2.43
CA ASP A 39 -9.46 16.04 -1.28
C ASP A 39 -8.65 15.04 -0.46
N ARG A 40 -7.39 15.39 -0.20
CA ARG A 40 -6.43 14.56 0.52
C ARG A 40 -6.86 14.25 1.96
N GLY A 41 -7.50 15.20 2.64
CA GLY A 41 -7.97 15.04 4.01
C GLY A 41 -9.19 14.12 4.12
N HIS A 42 -10.16 14.29 3.22
CA HIS A 42 -11.31 13.38 3.12
C HIS A 42 -10.88 11.95 2.81
N LEU A 43 -9.85 11.80 1.98
CA LEU A 43 -9.28 10.51 1.65
C LEU A 43 -8.62 9.84 2.87
N ASP A 44 -7.76 10.55 3.62
CA ASP A 44 -7.21 10.01 4.87
C ASP A 44 -8.30 9.60 5.88
N ALA A 45 -9.35 10.41 6.01
CA ALA A 45 -10.48 10.11 6.88
C ALA A 45 -11.20 8.82 6.46
N PHE A 46 -11.39 8.61 5.16
CA PHE A 46 -11.94 7.37 4.61
C PHE A 46 -11.09 6.15 4.99
N PHE A 47 -9.78 6.20 4.78
CA PHE A 47 -8.90 5.09 5.14
C PHE A 47 -8.81 4.86 6.64
N SER A 48 -8.92 5.91 7.45
CA SER A 48 -9.02 5.79 8.90
C SER A 48 -10.24 4.97 9.31
N ALA A 49 -11.40 5.26 8.73
CA ALA A 49 -12.64 4.56 9.03
C ALA A 49 -12.55 3.09 8.58
N PHE A 50 -12.09 2.89 7.34
CA PHE A 50 -11.91 1.55 6.77
C PHE A 50 -10.97 0.66 7.60
N LEU A 51 -9.84 1.22 8.08
CA LEU A 51 -8.92 0.50 8.96
C LEU A 51 -9.54 0.16 10.32
N GLY A 52 -10.42 1.03 10.84
CA GLY A 52 -11.18 0.77 12.05
C GLY A 52 -12.14 -0.43 11.91
N ASP A 53 -12.74 -0.58 10.73
CA ASP A 53 -13.70 -1.65 10.41
C ASP A 53 -13.03 -2.97 10.01
N LEU A 54 -11.74 -2.92 9.64
CA LEU A 54 -11.00 -4.11 9.24
C LEU A 54 -10.91 -5.11 10.42
N PRO A 55 -11.06 -6.42 10.21
CA PRO A 55 -10.78 -7.40 11.25
C PRO A 55 -9.33 -7.29 11.74
N HIS A 56 -9.06 -7.57 13.01
CA HIS A 56 -7.71 -7.61 13.55
C HIS A 56 -7.18 -9.04 13.47
N SER A 57 -6.66 -9.43 12.30
CA SER A 57 -6.10 -10.77 12.07
C SER A 57 -4.72 -10.71 11.41
N ARG A 58 -3.96 -11.81 11.51
CA ARG A 58 -2.67 -11.95 10.84
C ARG A 58 -2.77 -11.82 9.32
N GLU A 59 -3.89 -12.22 8.74
CA GLU A 59 -4.19 -12.11 7.31
C GLU A 59 -4.37 -10.65 6.89
N THR A 60 -5.02 -9.84 7.73
CA THR A 60 -5.25 -8.41 7.46
C THR A 60 -4.08 -7.50 7.80
N LEU A 61 -3.07 -8.00 8.52
CA LEU A 61 -1.94 -7.21 9.01
C LEU A 61 -1.16 -6.56 7.88
N GLY A 62 -0.91 -7.28 6.78
CA GLY A 62 -0.19 -6.74 5.62
C GLY A 62 -0.92 -5.56 4.99
N LEU A 63 -2.24 -5.69 4.82
CA LEU A 63 -3.08 -4.61 4.29
C LEU A 63 -3.08 -3.39 5.23
N ARG A 64 -3.17 -3.61 6.55
CA ARG A 64 -3.11 -2.54 7.54
C ARG A 64 -1.82 -1.74 7.47
N LEU A 65 -0.68 -2.42 7.43
CA LEU A 65 0.64 -1.77 7.35
C LEU A 65 0.77 -0.90 6.11
N ILE A 66 0.32 -1.40 4.96
CA ILE A 66 0.39 -0.66 3.69
C ILE A 66 -0.51 0.58 3.73
N LEU A 67 -1.75 0.43 4.22
CA LEU A 67 -2.69 1.54 4.33
C LEU A 67 -2.23 2.60 5.35
N ASP A 68 -1.65 2.19 6.49
CA ASP A 68 -1.11 3.14 7.48
C ASP A 68 0.08 3.94 6.92
N GLN A 69 1.02 3.28 6.23
CA GLN A 69 2.12 3.97 5.56
C GLN A 69 1.61 4.98 4.54
N TRP A 70 0.56 4.63 3.80
CA TRP A 70 0.01 5.52 2.80
C TRP A 70 -0.78 6.69 3.40
N ARG A 71 -1.54 6.47 4.47
CA ARG A 71 -2.18 7.55 5.24
C ARG A 71 -1.16 8.55 5.78
N GLN A 72 -0.01 8.06 6.23
CA GLN A 72 1.11 8.93 6.61
C GLN A 72 1.59 9.74 5.40
N GLY A 73 1.79 9.08 4.26
CA GLY A 73 2.05 9.74 2.98
C GLY A 73 1.02 10.80 2.63
N LEU A 74 -0.28 10.58 2.87
CA LEU A 74 -1.36 11.57 2.68
C LEU A 74 -1.37 12.69 3.73
N ARG A 75 -0.73 12.56 4.88
CA ARG A 75 -0.70 13.63 5.89
C ARG A 75 0.49 14.54 5.75
N ASP A 76 1.62 13.96 5.38
CA ASP A 76 2.92 14.64 5.42
C ASP A 76 3.12 15.66 4.30
N GLY A 77 2.12 15.87 3.44
CA GLY A 77 2.28 16.78 2.33
C GLY A 77 3.26 16.26 1.27
N GLU A 78 3.82 15.06 1.42
CA GLU A 78 4.97 14.57 0.64
C GLU A 78 4.82 14.84 -0.85
N ASP A 79 5.91 15.33 -1.44
CA ASP A 79 5.98 15.72 -2.84
C ASP A 79 5.75 14.48 -3.71
N GLU A 80 5.06 14.66 -4.83
CA GLU A 80 4.51 13.56 -5.64
C GLU A 80 5.61 12.56 -6.09
N ASP A 81 6.82 13.06 -6.28
CA ASP A 81 8.00 12.29 -6.69
C ASP A 81 8.60 11.43 -5.56
N GLU A 82 8.52 11.87 -4.30
CA GLU A 82 8.93 11.05 -3.14
C GLU A 82 7.95 9.90 -2.91
N LEU A 83 6.66 10.16 -3.08
CA LEU A 83 5.62 9.14 -3.00
C LEU A 83 5.74 8.11 -4.11
N LYS A 84 5.98 8.53 -5.37
CA LYS A 84 6.30 7.61 -6.49
C LYS A 84 7.53 6.76 -6.18
N GLY A 85 8.58 7.35 -5.62
CA GLY A 85 9.79 6.64 -5.20
C GLY A 85 9.48 5.53 -4.18
N LYS A 86 8.72 5.84 -3.12
CA LYS A 86 8.29 4.86 -2.12
C LYS A 86 7.35 3.79 -2.70
N LEU A 87 6.51 4.16 -3.66
CA LEU A 87 5.63 3.23 -4.38
C LEU A 87 6.44 2.19 -5.15
N PHE A 88 7.48 2.62 -5.86
CA PHE A 88 8.39 1.72 -6.56
C PHE A 88 9.23 0.89 -5.60
N GLU A 89 9.62 1.41 -4.44
CA GLU A 89 10.27 0.61 -3.39
C GLU A 89 9.37 -0.52 -2.87
N VAL A 90 8.07 -0.28 -2.70
CA VAL A 90 7.10 -1.31 -2.33
C VAL A 90 6.96 -2.36 -3.43
N ILE A 91 6.88 -1.96 -4.70
CA ILE A 91 6.82 -2.88 -5.85
C ILE A 91 8.11 -3.71 -5.98
N LEU A 92 9.27 -3.10 -5.74
CA LEU A 92 10.58 -3.72 -5.96
C LEU A 92 11.12 -4.50 -4.73
N GLY A 93 10.40 -4.50 -3.61
CA GLY A 93 10.76 -5.28 -2.42
C GLY A 93 11.74 -4.59 -1.46
N GLY A 94 11.86 -3.27 -1.52
CA GLY A 94 12.77 -2.48 -0.68
C GLY A 94 14.19 -2.38 -1.26
N ARG A 95 14.96 -1.35 -0.86
CA ARG A 95 16.34 -1.16 -1.32
C ARG A 95 17.18 -2.40 -0.99
N ASN A 96 17.64 -3.09 -2.02
CA ASN A 96 18.80 -3.97 -1.94
C ASN A 96 19.97 -3.13 -1.42
N ASN A 97 20.34 -3.32 -0.15
CA ASN A 97 21.62 -2.88 0.38
C ASN A 97 22.37 -4.07 0.94
#